data_AF-A0A1Y3TB10-F1
#
_entry.id   AF-A0A1Y3TB10-F1
#
_cell.length_a   1.000
_cell.length_b   1.000
_cell.length_c   1.000
_cell.angle_alpha   90.00
_cell.angle_beta   90.00
_cell.angle_gamma   90.00
#
_symmetry.space_group_name_H-M   'P 1'
#
loop_
_entity.id
_entity.type
_entity.pdbx_description
1 polymer ?
#
loop_
_entity_poly.entity_id
_entity_poly.type
_entity_poly.pdbx_seq_one_letter_code
_entity_poly.pdbx_strand_id
1 'polypeptide(L)' 'MEYVWIVVLLLLGIAMVGRPDLLWKIEHFWDVKNGEPSELYIALMRVMGTFCIIGSIIFLIALFI' A
#
# COMPACT_ATOMS: atom_id res chain seq x y z
N MET A 1 -11.37 -4.29 18.62
CA MET A 1 -10.06 -4.75 18.12
C MET A 1 -10.14 -5.27 16.68
N GLU A 2 -11.26 -5.79 16.20
CA GLU A 2 -11.38 -6.42 14.87
C GLU A 2 -11.30 -5.44 13.67
N TYR A 3 -11.71 -4.18 13.83
CA TYR A 3 -11.74 -3.19 12.73
C TYR A 3 -10.43 -2.41 12.54
N VAL A 4 -9.52 -2.50 13.50
CA VAL A 4 -8.22 -1.79 13.45
C VAL A 4 -7.43 -2.25 12.23
N TRP A 5 -7.52 -3.53 11.87
CA TRP A 5 -6.86 -4.09 10.70
C TRP A 5 -7.34 -3.48 9.37
N ILE A 6 -8.64 -3.22 9.24
CA ILE A 6 -9.21 -2.61 8.02
C ILE A 6 -8.71 -1.17 7.87
N VAL A 7 -8.67 -0.42 8.97
CA VAL A 7 -8.16 0.96 8.98
C VAL A 7 -6.66 0.98 8.65
N VAL A 8 -5.89 0.05 9.21
CA VAL A 8 -4.44 -0.09 8.91
C VAL A 8 -4.22 -0.45 7.43
N LEU A 9 -4.99 -1.38 6.87
CA LEU A 9 -4.92 -1.74 5.44
C LEU A 9 -5.26 -0.57 4.53
N LEU A 10 -6.26 0.23 4.90
CA LEU A 10 -6.66 1.40 4.13
C LEU A 10 -5.57 2.47 4.16
N LEU A 11 -4.99 2.76 5.33
CA LEU A 11 -3.87 3.69 5.45
C LEU A 11 -2.62 3.20 4.69
N LEU A 12 -2.34 1.89 4.73
CA LEU A 12 -1.24 1.29 3.98
C LEU A 12 -1.47 1.41 2.47
N GLY A 13 -2.68 1.13 1.99
CA GLY A 13 -3.03 1.26 0.59
C GLY A 13 -2.86 2.70 0.08
N ILE A 14 -3.28 3.70 0.88
CA ILE A 14 -3.06 5.12 0.55
C ILE A 14 -1.57 5.45 0.50
N ALA A 15 -0.77 4.96 1.46
CA ALA A 15 0.67 5.16 1.47
C ALA A 15 1.36 4.54 0.22
N MET A 16 0.93 3.34 -0.18
CA MET A 16 1.41 2.64 -1.38
C MET A 16 1.11 3.39 -2.68
N VAL A 17 -0.06 4.00 -2.80
CA VAL A 17 -0.44 4.77 -4.00
C VAL A 17 0.23 6.15 -4.02
N GLY A 18 0.26 6.84 -2.88
CA GLY A 18 0.72 8.22 -2.78
C GLY A 18 2.24 8.37 -2.89
N ARG A 19 3.01 7.47 -2.25
CA ARG A 19 4.49 7.54 -2.21
C ARG A 19 5.11 6.15 -2.30
N PRO A 20 4.94 5.43 -3.43
CA PRO A 20 5.57 4.13 -3.64
C PRO A 20 7.10 4.19 -3.51
N ASP A 21 7.73 5.31 -3.87
CA ASP A 21 9.18 5.53 -3.77
C ASP A 21 9.69 5.46 -2.32
N LEU A 22 8.90 5.94 -1.35
CA LEU A 22 9.29 5.91 0.06
C LEU A 22 9.22 4.48 0.62
N LEU A 23 8.19 3.73 0.24
CA LEU A 23 8.04 2.34 0.63
C LEU A 23 9.14 1.47 0.02
N TRP A 24 9.46 1.69 -1.25
CA TRP A 24 10.60 1.03 -1.90
C TRP A 24 11.90 1.26 -1.13
N LYS A 25 12.15 2.52 -0.74
CA LYS A 25 13.37 2.91 -0.01
C LYS A 25 13.44 2.30 1.39
N ILE A 26 12.29 2.02 2.02
CA ILE A 26 12.22 1.34 3.33
C ILE A 26 12.45 -0.17 3.15
N GLU A 27 11.82 -0.81 2.16
CA GLU A 27 12.02 -2.24 1.89
C GLU A 27 13.46 -2.55 1.47
N HIS A 28 14.05 -1.72 0.62
CA HIS A 28 15.41 -1.91 0.09
C HIS A 28 16.48 -1.17 0.90
N PHE A 29 16.12 -0.62 2.07
CA PHE A 29 17.05 0.12 2.94
C PHE A 29 18.28 -0.71 3.32
N TRP A 30 18.13 -2.03 3.43
CA TRP A 30 19.21 -2.93 3.82
C TRP A 30 20.00 -3.52 2.65
N ASP A 31 19.44 -3.50 1.44
CA ASP A 31 19.96 -4.26 0.30
C ASP A 31 20.67 -3.37 -0.74
N VAL A 32 20.28 -2.11 -0.92
CA VAL A 32 20.83 -1.25 -1.98
C VAL A 32 21.12 0.18 -1.51
N LYS A 33 22.40 0.59 -1.53
CA LYS A 33 22.83 1.94 -1.13
C LYS A 33 22.45 3.05 -2.13
N ASN A 34 22.22 2.75 -3.41
CA ASN A 34 22.02 3.72 -4.51
C ASN A 34 21.10 3.20 -5.65
N GLY A 35 20.10 2.38 -5.34
CA GLY A 35 19.16 1.92 -6.37
C GLY A 35 18.06 2.94 -6.58
N GLU A 36 17.64 3.15 -7.82
CA GLU A 36 16.40 3.84 -8.13
C GLU A 36 15.25 2.82 -8.19
N PRO A 37 14.05 3.16 -7.69
CA PRO A 37 12.90 2.29 -7.81
C PRO A 37 12.61 2.02 -9.29
N SER A 38 12.50 0.75 -9.67
CA SER A 38 12.14 0.38 -11.04
C SER A 38 10.72 0.86 -11.36
N GLU A 39 10.50 1.39 -12.57
CA GLU A 39 9.18 1.80 -13.07
C GLU A 39 8.12 0.71 -12.91
N LEU A 40 8.52 -0.56 -13.08
CA LEU A 40 7.64 -1.72 -12.87
C LEU A 40 7.23 -1.89 -11.41
N TYR A 41 8.15 -1.65 -10.47
CA TYR A 41 7.85 -1.75 -9.05
C TYR A 41 6.88 -0.63 -8.63
N ILE A 42 7.12 0.60 -9.08
CA ILE A 42 6.22 1.74 -8.81
C ILE A 42 4.82 1.47 -9.36
N ALA A 43 4.74 0.97 -10.60
CA ALA A 43 3.47 0.61 -11.22
C ALA A 43 2.75 -0.50 -10.45
N LEU A 44 3.45 -1.57 -10.07
CA LEU A 44 2.89 -2.68 -9.29
C LEU A 44 2.44 -2.21 -7.90
N MET A 45 3.22 -1.40 -7.20
CA MET A 45 2.83 -0.85 -5.90
C MET A 45 1.56 -0.01 -5.97
N ARG A 46 1.42 0.82 -7.00
CA ARG A 46 0.21 1.61 -7.21
C ARG A 46 -0.99 0.73 -7.50
N VAL A 47 -0.83 -0.31 -8.33
CA VAL A 47 -1.91 -1.26 -8.66
C VAL A 47 -2.33 -2.05 -7.41
N MET A 48 -1.38 -2.60 -6.66
CA MET A 48 -1.66 -3.36 -5.43
C MET A 48 -2.24 -2.47 -4.33
N GLY A 49 -1.72 -1.25 -4.17
CA GLY A 49 -2.26 -0.27 -3.22
C GLY A 49 -3.69 0.13 -3.56
N THR A 50 -3.99 0.35 -4.84
CA THR A 50 -5.36 0.65 -5.30
C THR A 50 -6.30 -0.52 -5.04
N PHE A 51 -5.86 -1.75 -5.31
CA PHE A 51 -6.64 -2.95 -5.01
C PHE A 51 -6.92 -3.10 -3.51
N CYS A 52 -5.92 -2.83 -2.66
CA CYS A 52 -6.09 -2.84 -1.20
C CYS A 52 -7.07 -1.78 -0.71
N ILE A 53 -7.04 -0.56 -1.26
CA ILE A 53 -8.00 0.50 -0.92
C ILE A 53 -9.42 0.06 -1.28
N ILE A 54 -9.62 -0.41 -2.51
CA ILE A 54 -10.95 -0.84 -2.99
C ILE A 54 -11.47 -1.99 -2.13
N GLY A 55 -10.64 -3.01 -1.86
CA GLY A 55 -11.00 -4.12 -1.00
C GLY A 55 -11.38 -3.66 0.41
N SER A 56 -10.60 -2.76 1.00
CA SER A 56 -10.87 -2.21 2.34
C SER A 56 -12.18 -1.44 2.40
N ILE A 57 -12.51 -0.65 1.36
CA ILE A 57 -13.77 0.08 1.26
C ILE A 57 -14.96 -0.90 1.13
N ILE A 58 -14.85 -1.94 0.30
CA ILE A 58 -15.90 -2.95 0.13
C ILE A 58 -16.16 -3.67 1.45
N PHE A 59 -15.12 -4.11 2.16
CA PHE A 59 -15.25 -4.74 3.47
C PHE A 59 -15.87 -3.81 4.50
N LEU A 60 -15.52 -2.52 4.48
CA LEU A 60 -16.11 -1.53 5.37
C LEU A 60 -17.61 -1.36 5.06
N ILE A 61 -18.00 -1.21 3.80
CA ILE A 61 -19.42 -1.11 3.41
C ILE A 61 -20.20 -2.38 3.82
N ALA A 62 -19.66 -3.56 3.55
CA ALA A 62 -20.27 -4.84 3.90
C ALA A 62 -20.45 -5.05 5.41
N LEU A 63 -19.64 -4.36 6.23
CA LEU A 63 -19.76 -4.40 7.68
C LEU A 63 -20.92 -3.52 8.21
N PHE A 64 -21.21 -2.42 7.52
CA PHE A 64 -22.25 -1.46 7.91
C PHE A 64 -23.64 -1.77 7.32
N ILE A 65 -23.74 -2.77 6.44
CA ILE A 65 -24.99 -3.33 5.89
C ILE A 65 -25.43 -4.52 6.74
#